data_AF-A0A353HQY4-F1
#
_entry.id   AF-A0A353HQY4-F1
#
_cell.length_a   1.000
_cell.length_b   1.000
_cell.length_c   1.000
_cell.angle_alpha   90.00
_cell.angle_beta   90.00
_cell.angle_gamma   90.00
#
_symmetry.space_group_name_H-M   'P 1'
#
loop_
_entity.id
_entity.type
_entity.pdbx_description
1 polymer ?
#
loop_
_entity_poly.entity_id
_entity_poly.type
_entity_poly.pdbx_seq_one_letter_code
_entity_poly.pdbx_strand_id
1 'polypeptide(L)' 'PELKKISYKGVTGDIKFDSKGDIENGALTLFTYQGGKKNKLDVIR' A
#
# COMPACT_ATOMS: atom_id res chain seq x y z
N PRO A 1 18.09 2.92 12.19
CA PRO A 1 16.69 3.33 12.42
C PRO A 1 15.79 2.12 12.72
N GLU A 2 15.04 2.17 13.82
CA GLU A 2 14.13 1.09 14.28
C GLU A 2 13.11 0.67 13.22
N LEU A 3 12.57 1.63 12.46
CA LEU A 3 11.56 1.42 11.42
C LEU A 3 12.02 0.57 10.21
N LYS A 4 13.32 0.31 10.04
CA LYS A 4 13.81 -0.60 8.98
C LYS A 4 13.68 -2.07 9.36
N LYS A 5 13.58 -2.38 10.67
CA LYS A 5 13.55 -3.76 11.17
C LYS A 5 12.12 -4.30 11.29
N ILE A 6 11.12 -3.44 11.08
CA ILE A 6 9.72 -3.84 11.18
C ILE A 6 9.28 -4.50 9.88
N SER A 7 8.75 -5.71 10.02
CA SER A 7 7.95 -6.38 9.00
C SER A 7 6.59 -6.60 9.63
N TYR A 8 5.61 -5.81 9.20
CA TYR A 8 4.30 -5.78 9.86
C TYR A 8 3.20 -6.16 8.87
N LYS A 9 2.35 -7.12 9.26
CA LYS A 9 1.15 -7.48 8.48
C LYS A 9 0.04 -6.46 8.78
N GLY A 10 -0.03 -5.42 7.95
CA GLY A 10 -1.02 -4.37 8.07
C GLY A 10 -2.30 -4.64 7.30
N VAL A 11 -3.30 -3.78 7.51
CA VAL A 11 -4.58 -3.80 6.79
C VAL A 11 -4.43 -3.60 5.28
N THR A 12 -3.32 -3.01 4.83
CA THR A 12 -2.99 -2.78 3.42
C THR A 12 -2.00 -3.81 2.85
N GLY A 13 -1.60 -4.83 3.62
CA GLY A 13 -0.61 -5.84 3.23
C GLY A 13 0.65 -5.80 4.10
N ASP A 14 1.71 -6.46 3.63
CA ASP A 14 3.02 -6.46 4.29
C ASP A 14 3.66 -5.08 4.19
N ILE A 15 3.97 -4.48 5.34
CA ILE A 15 4.60 -3.16 5.45
C ILE A 15 6.08 -3.36 5.80
N LYS A 16 6.95 -2.86 4.92
CA LYS A 16 8.41 -2.83 5.07
C LYS A 16 8.96 -1.51 4.52
N PHE A 17 10.10 -1.09 5.04
CA PHE A 17 10.73 0.18 4.67
C PHE A 17 12.16 -0.02 4.19
N ASP A 18 12.53 0.75 3.18
CA ASP A 18 13.85 0.68 2.56
C ASP A 18 14.92 1.44 3.39
N SER A 19 16.12 1.54 2.82
CA SER A 19 17.24 2.24 3.47
C SER A 19 17.01 3.74 3.68
N LYS A 20 16.06 4.36 3.00
CA LYS A 20 15.72 5.78 3.09
C LYS A 20 14.45 6.02 3.91
N GLY A 21 13.68 4.97 4.20
CA GLY A 21 12.43 5.04 4.96
C GLY A 21 11.20 5.07 4.05
N ASP A 22 11.35 4.80 2.76
CA ASP A 22 10.25 4.65 1.81
C ASP A 22 9.65 3.24 1.91
N ILE A 23 8.35 3.09 1.59
CA ILE A 23 7.69 1.78 1.61
C ILE A 23 8.26 0.92 0.47
N GLU A 24 8.77 -0.26 0.80
CA GLU A 24 9.16 -1.26 -0.20
C GLU A 24 7.93 -1.96 -0.78
N ASN A 25 7.86 -2.06 -2.12
CA ASN A 25 6.79 -2.79 -2.84
C ASN A 25 5.36 -2.36 -2.47
N GLY A 26 5.15 -1.06 -2.22
CA GLY A 26 3.84 -0.51 -1.90
C GLY A 26 2.84 -0.71 -3.05
N ALA A 27 1.66 -1.26 -2.74
CA ALA A 27 0.58 -1.40 -3.72
C ALA A 27 -0.40 -0.22 -3.64
N LEU A 28 -0.75 0.35 -4.78
CA LEU A 28 -1.78 1.38 -4.90
C LEU A 28 -3.05 0.78 -5.51
N THR A 29 -4.16 0.81 -4.78
CA THR A 29 -5.46 0.39 -5.32
C THR A 29 -6.23 1.59 -5.84
N LEU A 30 -6.50 1.61 -7.15
CA LEU A 30 -7.27 2.66 -7.78
C LEU A 30 -8.76 2.35 -7.69
N PHE A 31 -9.54 3.36 -7.31
CA PHE A 31 -10.99 3.30 -7.27
C PHE A 31 -11.58 4.37 -8.19
N THR A 32 -12.73 4.08 -8.78
CA THR A 32 -13.55 5.05 -9.51
C THR A 32 -14.95 5.10 -8.91
N TYR A 33 -15.73 6.12 -9.25
CA TYR A 33 -17.13 6.25 -8.87
C TYR A 33 -18.00 6.25 -10.12
N GLN A 34 -18.91 5.29 -10.22
CA GLN A 34 -19.89 5.20 -11.31
C GLN A 34 -21.29 5.16 -10.70
N GLY A 35 -22.16 6.10 -11.10
CA GLY A 35 -23.52 6.22 -10.55
C GLY A 35 -23.56 6.43 -9.04
N GLY A 36 -22.59 7.15 -8.48
CA GLY A 36 -22.47 7.39 -7.03
C GLY A 36 -21.93 6.21 -6.21
N LYS A 37 -21.62 5.07 -6.84
CA LYS A 37 -21.06 3.89 -6.16
C LYS A 37 -19.56 3.76 -6.41
N LYS A 38 -18.80 3.45 -5.36
CA LYS A 38 -17.35 3.19 -5.41
C LYS A 38 -17.07 1.82 -6.02
N ASN A 39 -16.29 1.77 -7.09
CA ASN A 39 -15.86 0.55 -7.77
C ASN A 39 -14.32 0.45 -7.78
N LYS A 40 -13.78 -0.76 -7.61
CA LYS A 40 -12.34 -1.02 -7.73
C LYS A 40 -11.98 -1.03 -9.21
N LEU A 41 -10.98 -0.24 -9.59
CA LEU A 41 -10.48 -0.20 -10.96
C LEU A 41 -9.33 -1.19 -11.14
N ASP A 42 -8.23 -0.99 -10.42
CA ASP A 42 -7.04 -1.83 -10.54
C ASP A 42 -6.10 -1.71 -9.32
N VAL A 43 -5.07 -2.55 -9.27
CA VAL A 43 -3.96 -2.49 -8.30
C VAL A 43 -2.63 -2.32 -9.04
N ILE A 44 -1.92 -1.24 -8.74
CA ILE A 44 -0.60 -0.93 -9.30
C ILE A 44 0.48 -1.26 -8.26
N ARG A 45 1.60 -1.83 -8.71
CA ARG A 45 2.79 -2.14 -7.91
C ARG A 45 4.02 -1.47 -8.49
#